data_AF-A0A7S0EK60-F1
#
_entry.id   AF-A0A7S0EK60-F1
#
_cell.length_a   1.000
_cell.length_b   1.000
_cell.length_c   1.000
_cell.angle_alpha   90.00
_cell.angle_beta   90.00
_cell.angle_gamma   90.00
#
_symmetry.space_group_name_H-M   'P 1'
#
loop_
_entity.id
_entity.type
_entity.pdbx_description
1 polymer ?
#
loop_
_entity_poly.entity_id
_entity_poly.type
_entity_poly.pdbx_seq_one_letter_code
_entity_poly.pdbx_strand_id
1 'polypeptide(L)'
;GGGPPPPRRAPAPPLAADAEEPTLTRRFELTPRWALALPSSVELSSTGFPANAAVGSPVRVLGDRSIMHKYVNRNLLALGLATPLKSPDEAYVKVMLVDTVSGVVVHSARHSGCSAPLTLVMADHWLVYHYWCGSQFHYQMTATELYSNSTLTDDPVGLLLGGPLDYTDRTNMFDAFAPAAAQPHVLSQTYAFGTGVAAMGVTLTAAGLTSKSVILATTAGQLVAINKNLLDPRRPLVHPSKMRQQDREEGLIPYTSTLGGVNPLTVLTHRHTVARPAHVLTAPTTLESTSLVVGVGLDLFLTRTAPAREFDRLNDDFNYVALVGAIAFLIITTLGSGWYSKRRDLLAAWR
;
A
#
# COMPACT_ATOMS: atom_id res chain seq x y z
N GLY A 1 70.06 22.70 -47.62
CA GLY A 1 68.89 21.81 -47.67
C GLY A 1 67.68 22.56 -47.21
N GLY A 2 66.92 23.13 -48.14
CA GLY A 2 65.66 23.83 -47.86
C GLY A 2 64.50 22.95 -48.30
N GLY A 3 63.75 22.43 -47.34
CA GLY A 3 62.47 21.77 -47.59
C GLY A 3 61.33 22.79 -47.45
N PRO A 4 60.30 22.75 -48.31
CA PRO A 4 59.24 23.75 -48.32
C PRO A 4 58.31 23.62 -47.11
N PRO A 5 57.69 24.73 -46.66
CA PRO A 5 56.75 24.73 -45.54
C PRO A 5 55.46 23.96 -45.88
N PRO A 6 54.77 23.40 -44.87
CA PRO A 6 53.57 22.59 -45.08
C PRO A 6 52.43 23.40 -45.71
N PRO A 7 51.59 22.77 -46.56
CA PRO A 7 50.54 23.45 -47.29
C PRO A 7 49.44 23.97 -46.34
N ARG A 8 49.07 25.24 -46.54
CA ARG A 8 47.89 25.86 -45.91
C ARG A 8 46.64 25.09 -46.34
N ARG A 9 45.88 24.55 -45.37
CA ARG A 9 44.55 23.99 -45.59
C ARG A 9 43.66 25.03 -46.28
N ALA A 10 43.16 24.72 -47.47
CA ALA A 10 42.12 25.49 -48.12
C ALA A 10 40.85 25.53 -47.24
N PRO A 11 40.10 26.63 -47.23
CA PRO A 11 38.80 26.66 -46.55
C PRO A 11 37.88 25.62 -47.18
N ALA A 12 37.17 24.87 -46.33
CA ALA A 12 36.15 23.94 -46.76
C ALA A 12 35.09 24.68 -47.59
N PRO A 13 34.52 24.05 -48.64
CA PRO A 13 33.42 24.65 -49.39
C PRO A 13 32.27 24.93 -48.41
N PRO A 14 31.49 26.02 -48.59
CA PRO A 14 30.32 26.24 -47.78
C PRO A 14 29.41 25.01 -47.93
N LEU A 15 29.05 24.40 -46.80
CA LEU A 15 27.97 23.42 -46.75
C LEU A 15 26.78 24.07 -47.45
N ALA A 16 26.36 23.47 -48.57
CA ALA A 16 25.09 23.80 -49.19
C ALA A 16 24.01 23.63 -48.11
N ALA A 17 23.54 24.76 -47.60
CA ALA A 17 22.29 24.83 -46.86
C ALA A 17 21.21 24.55 -47.91
N ASP A 18 20.89 23.27 -48.10
CA ASP A 18 19.67 22.73 -48.75
C ASP A 18 19.75 21.19 -48.77
N ALA A 19 20.03 20.60 -47.61
CA ALA A 19 19.61 19.25 -47.32
C ALA A 19 18.54 19.37 -46.24
N GLU A 20 17.27 19.38 -46.65
CA GLU A 20 16.16 19.12 -45.74
C GLU A 20 16.44 17.78 -45.04
N GLU A 21 16.96 17.81 -43.81
CA GLU A 21 16.73 16.72 -42.88
C GLU A 21 15.21 16.59 -42.79
N PRO A 22 14.61 15.42 -43.08
CA PRO A 22 13.19 15.24 -42.86
C PRO A 22 12.98 15.30 -41.35
N THR A 23 12.67 16.49 -40.84
CA THR A 23 12.11 16.69 -39.51
C THR A 23 10.78 15.98 -39.52
N LEU A 24 10.81 14.70 -39.15
CA LEU A 24 9.65 13.85 -39.05
C LEU A 24 8.87 14.32 -37.82
N THR A 25 8.17 15.46 -37.95
CA THR A 25 7.18 15.93 -36.98
C THR A 25 6.04 14.91 -37.00
N ARG A 26 6.19 13.82 -36.25
CA ARG A 26 5.10 12.91 -35.94
C ARG A 26 4.05 13.72 -35.19
N ARG A 27 2.98 14.08 -35.89
CA ARG A 27 1.77 14.62 -35.26
C ARG A 27 1.11 13.47 -34.52
N PHE A 28 1.11 13.53 -33.20
CA PHE A 28 0.36 12.60 -32.36
C PHE A 28 -1.09 13.07 -32.33
N GLU A 29 -2.02 12.23 -32.77
CA GLU A 29 -3.46 12.50 -32.74
C GLU A 29 -4.08 11.81 -31.52
N LEU A 30 -4.80 12.58 -30.70
CA LEU A 30 -5.54 12.04 -29.56
C LEU A 30 -6.94 11.63 -30.03
N THR A 31 -7.27 10.36 -29.85
CA THR A 31 -8.61 9.84 -30.18
C THR A 31 -9.40 9.58 -28.90
N PRO A 32 -10.66 10.03 -28.81
CA PRO A 32 -11.51 9.71 -27.66
C PRO A 32 -11.78 8.21 -27.65
N ARG A 33 -11.46 7.54 -26.52
CA ARG A 33 -11.63 6.09 -26.37
C ARG A 33 -12.92 5.72 -25.67
N TRP A 34 -13.23 6.40 -24.57
CA TRP A 34 -14.45 6.22 -23.80
C TRP A 34 -14.76 7.49 -23.01
N ALA A 35 -16.01 7.64 -22.57
CA ALA A 35 -16.44 8.69 -21.67
C ALA A 35 -17.45 8.10 -20.68
N LEU A 36 -17.40 8.53 -19.43
CA LEU A 36 -18.32 8.12 -18.38
C LEU A 36 -19.18 9.30 -17.95
N ALA A 37 -20.48 9.22 -18.22
CA ALA A 37 -21.44 10.22 -17.75
C ALA A 37 -21.75 10.00 -16.27
N LEU A 38 -21.60 11.06 -15.47
CA LEU A 38 -21.96 11.06 -14.04
C LEU A 38 -23.38 11.63 -13.86
N PRO A 39 -24.15 11.15 -12.86
CA PRO A 39 -25.46 11.72 -12.57
C PRO A 39 -25.32 13.19 -12.14
N SER A 40 -26.23 14.05 -12.59
CA SER A 40 -26.23 15.49 -12.25
C SER A 40 -26.54 15.78 -10.78
N SER A 41 -27.08 14.81 -10.04
CA SER A 41 -27.44 14.93 -8.63
C SER A 41 -26.27 14.77 -7.66
N VAL A 42 -25.09 14.37 -8.15
CA VAL A 42 -23.91 14.14 -7.32
C VAL A 42 -22.71 14.91 -7.84
N GLU A 43 -21.86 15.35 -6.92
CA GLU A 43 -20.60 15.99 -7.22
C GLU A 43 -19.45 15.01 -7.01
N LEU A 44 -18.37 15.22 -7.78
CA LEU A 44 -17.13 14.48 -7.60
C LEU A 44 -16.42 14.99 -6.33
N SER A 45 -16.48 14.20 -5.26
CA SER A 45 -15.92 14.57 -3.96
C SER A 45 -14.47 14.14 -3.80
N SER A 46 -14.07 13.00 -4.35
CA SER A 46 -12.69 12.51 -4.28
C SER A 46 -12.36 11.57 -5.43
N THR A 47 -11.09 11.53 -5.82
CA THR A 47 -10.56 10.58 -6.79
C THR A 47 -9.21 10.05 -6.34
N GLY A 48 -8.83 8.87 -6.84
CA GLY A 48 -7.52 8.32 -6.55
C GLY A 48 -7.19 7.12 -7.43
N PHE A 49 -5.97 7.09 -7.94
CA PHE A 49 -5.36 5.87 -8.46
C PHE A 49 -4.84 5.02 -7.30
N PRO A 50 -4.65 3.70 -7.48
CA PRO A 50 -3.87 2.89 -6.56
C PRO A 50 -2.52 3.55 -6.28
N ALA A 51 -2.13 3.60 -5.02
CA ALA A 51 -0.82 4.08 -4.63
C ALA A 51 0.26 3.29 -5.39
N ASN A 52 1.27 3.99 -5.89
CA ASN A 52 2.36 3.39 -6.67
C ASN A 52 3.32 2.60 -5.76
N ALA A 53 2.81 1.50 -5.19
CA ALA A 53 3.50 0.61 -4.29
C ALA A 53 3.98 -0.64 -5.05
N ALA A 54 5.10 -1.20 -4.60
CA ALA A 54 5.38 -2.59 -4.88
C ALA A 54 4.32 -3.48 -4.19
N VAL A 55 3.92 -4.55 -4.87
CA VAL A 55 3.02 -5.57 -4.33
C VAL A 55 3.88 -6.78 -3.97
N GLY A 56 4.16 -6.94 -2.67
CA GLY A 56 5.08 -7.97 -2.21
C GLY A 56 4.57 -9.40 -2.42
N SER A 57 3.25 -9.61 -2.33
CA SER A 57 2.63 -10.90 -2.64
C SER A 57 1.40 -10.71 -3.54
N PRO A 58 1.32 -11.38 -4.70
CA PRO A 58 0.17 -11.32 -5.61
C PRO A 58 -1.04 -12.10 -5.08
N VAL A 59 -0.84 -12.91 -4.03
CA VAL A 59 -1.87 -13.78 -3.48
C VAL A 59 -2.05 -13.56 -1.98
N ARG A 60 -3.14 -14.08 -1.45
CA ARG A 60 -3.40 -14.21 -0.01
C ARG A 60 -3.66 -15.68 0.30
N VAL A 61 -2.88 -16.24 1.21
CA VAL A 61 -3.07 -17.62 1.68
C VAL A 61 -4.09 -17.61 2.81
N LEU A 62 -5.07 -18.50 2.72
CA LEU A 62 -6.14 -18.68 3.69
C LEU A 62 -5.76 -19.69 4.78
N GLY A 63 -6.50 -19.71 5.90
CA GLY A 63 -6.25 -20.64 6.99
C GLY A 63 -6.37 -22.12 6.59
N ASP A 64 -7.23 -22.43 5.61
CA ASP A 64 -7.33 -23.77 5.01
C ASP A 64 -6.26 -24.07 3.95
N ARG A 65 -5.26 -23.18 3.80
CA ARG A 65 -4.18 -23.21 2.80
C ARG A 65 -4.63 -22.98 1.36
N SER A 66 -5.90 -22.68 1.13
CA SER A 66 -6.35 -22.21 -0.18
C SER A 66 -5.83 -20.80 -0.47
N ILE A 67 -5.92 -20.39 -1.73
CA ILE A 67 -5.29 -19.16 -2.20
C ILE A 67 -6.36 -18.26 -2.79
N MET A 68 -6.31 -16.97 -2.42
CA MET A 68 -7.06 -15.93 -3.12
C MET A 68 -6.09 -15.05 -3.91
N HIS A 69 -6.29 -15.00 -5.21
CA HIS A 69 -5.52 -14.14 -6.12
C HIS A 69 -6.02 -12.71 -5.99
N LYS A 70 -5.11 -11.77 -5.71
CA LYS A 70 -5.46 -10.35 -5.59
C LYS A 70 -5.73 -9.77 -6.97
N TYR A 71 -6.80 -8.99 -7.12
CA TYR A 71 -7.03 -8.23 -8.35
C TYR A 71 -6.21 -6.93 -8.31
N VAL A 72 -5.01 -6.99 -8.89
CA VAL A 72 -4.07 -5.86 -8.92
C VAL A 72 -4.08 -5.22 -10.30
N ASN A 73 -4.71 -4.05 -10.42
CA ASN A 73 -4.73 -3.27 -11.66
C ASN A 73 -4.33 -1.81 -11.36
N ARG A 74 -3.17 -1.40 -11.89
CA ARG A 74 -2.63 -0.04 -11.71
C ARG A 74 -3.40 1.04 -12.46
N ASN A 75 -4.21 0.64 -13.44
CA ASN A 75 -5.05 1.53 -14.24
C ASN A 75 -6.46 1.70 -13.66
N LEU A 76 -6.72 1.21 -12.44
CA LEU A 76 -7.97 1.51 -11.76
C LEU A 76 -8.01 2.96 -11.30
N LEU A 77 -9.16 3.60 -11.47
CA LEU A 77 -9.48 4.89 -10.92
C LEU A 77 -10.65 4.74 -9.96
N ALA A 78 -10.42 5.09 -8.70
CA ALA A 78 -11.48 5.23 -7.71
C ALA A 78 -12.11 6.62 -7.84
N LEU A 79 -13.43 6.63 -7.98
CA LEU A 79 -14.26 7.83 -8.06
C LEU A 79 -15.23 7.83 -6.87
N GLY A 80 -15.12 8.85 -6.04
CA GLY A 80 -16.03 9.12 -4.94
C GLY A 80 -17.00 10.23 -5.33
N LEU A 81 -18.28 9.89 -5.44
CA LEU A 81 -19.38 10.79 -5.74
C LEU A 81 -20.21 10.98 -4.47
N ALA A 82 -20.60 12.21 -4.18
CA ALA A 82 -21.43 12.51 -3.02
C ALA A 82 -22.51 13.54 -3.37
N THR A 83 -23.69 13.37 -2.79
CA THR A 83 -24.70 14.44 -2.81
C THR A 83 -24.19 15.61 -1.96
N PRO A 84 -24.35 16.87 -2.43
CA PRO A 84 -24.00 18.05 -1.66
C PRO A 84 -24.79 18.10 -0.34
N LEU A 85 -24.20 18.72 0.68
CA LEU A 85 -24.76 18.78 2.04
C LEU A 85 -26.12 19.50 2.13
N LYS A 86 -26.54 20.22 1.07
CA LYS A 86 -27.72 21.10 1.05
C LYS A 86 -28.99 20.46 0.47
N SER A 87 -28.95 19.20 0.01
CA SER A 87 -30.12 18.50 -0.57
C SER A 87 -30.42 17.22 0.23
N PRO A 88 -31.18 17.31 1.34
CA PRO A 88 -31.32 16.19 2.28
C PRO A 88 -32.26 15.07 1.83
N ASP A 89 -33.25 15.34 0.96
CA ASP A 89 -34.35 14.38 0.73
C ASP A 89 -33.94 13.06 0.05
N GLU A 90 -32.75 12.97 -0.55
CA GLU A 90 -32.20 11.72 -1.07
C GLU A 90 -30.66 11.69 -1.00
N ALA A 91 -30.06 12.08 0.13
CA ALA A 91 -28.60 12.12 0.23
C ALA A 91 -27.98 10.72 0.05
N TYR A 92 -26.99 10.60 -0.81
CA TYR A 92 -26.22 9.37 -0.95
C TYR A 92 -24.76 9.63 -1.34
N VAL A 93 -23.93 8.66 -0.97
CA VAL A 93 -22.55 8.54 -1.43
C VAL A 93 -22.46 7.35 -2.37
N LYS A 94 -21.74 7.50 -3.48
CA LYS A 94 -21.47 6.42 -4.42
C LYS A 94 -19.97 6.35 -4.70
N VAL A 95 -19.41 5.16 -4.62
CA VAL A 95 -18.02 4.88 -4.97
C VAL A 95 -18.01 4.00 -6.20
N MET A 96 -17.19 4.34 -7.19
CA MET A 96 -17.01 3.58 -8.43
C MET A 96 -15.53 3.31 -8.66
N LEU A 97 -15.21 2.08 -9.04
CA LEU A 97 -13.90 1.69 -9.54
C LEU A 97 -14.00 1.51 -11.05
N VAL A 98 -13.23 2.28 -11.80
CA VAL A 98 -13.26 2.31 -13.27
C VAL A 98 -11.88 1.94 -13.79
N ASP A 99 -11.80 0.99 -14.72
CA ASP A 99 -10.56 0.76 -15.45
C ASP A 99 -10.37 1.87 -16.49
N THR A 100 -9.29 2.64 -16.40
CA THR A 100 -9.07 3.79 -17.28
C THR A 100 -8.64 3.43 -18.70
N VAL A 101 -8.21 2.19 -18.93
CA VAL A 101 -7.84 1.69 -20.25
C VAL A 101 -9.07 1.23 -21.03
N SER A 102 -9.94 0.45 -20.40
CA SER A 102 -11.14 -0.11 -21.04
C SER A 102 -12.40 0.75 -20.87
N GLY A 103 -12.46 1.60 -19.84
CA GLY A 103 -13.65 2.38 -19.46
C GLY A 103 -14.70 1.58 -18.70
N VAL A 104 -14.42 0.31 -18.37
CA VAL A 104 -15.36 -0.58 -17.67
C VAL A 104 -15.43 -0.20 -16.19
N VAL A 105 -16.66 -0.11 -15.67
CA VAL A 105 -16.90 0.00 -14.23
C VAL A 105 -16.73 -1.39 -13.61
N VAL A 106 -15.60 -1.58 -12.92
CA VAL A 106 -15.20 -2.83 -12.29
C VAL A 106 -16.01 -3.12 -11.03
N HIS A 107 -16.31 -2.08 -10.25
CA HIS A 107 -17.12 -2.17 -9.04
C HIS A 107 -17.84 -0.85 -8.78
N SER A 108 -19.02 -0.93 -8.15
CA SER A 108 -19.80 0.24 -7.72
C SER A 108 -20.54 -0.07 -6.43
N ALA A 109 -20.47 0.84 -5.45
CA ALA A 109 -21.18 0.77 -4.19
C ALA A 109 -21.93 2.08 -3.92
N ARG A 110 -23.16 2.01 -3.38
CA ARG A 110 -23.99 3.17 -3.02
C ARG A 110 -24.42 3.06 -1.56
N HIS A 111 -24.27 4.16 -0.82
CA HIS A 111 -24.64 4.31 0.58
C HIS A 111 -25.72 5.40 0.72
N SER A 112 -26.94 5.01 1.07
CA SER A 112 -28.08 5.91 1.25
C SER A 112 -28.06 6.61 2.61
N GLY A 113 -28.58 7.84 2.67
CA GLY A 113 -28.58 8.67 3.88
C GLY A 113 -27.19 9.21 4.26
N CYS A 114 -26.24 9.16 3.34
CA CYS A 114 -24.87 9.61 3.53
C CYS A 114 -24.50 10.71 2.53
N SER A 115 -23.54 11.56 2.90
CA SER A 115 -23.19 12.77 2.15
C SER A 115 -21.69 13.10 2.30
N ALA A 116 -21.25 14.17 1.63
CA ALA A 116 -19.90 14.70 1.75
C ALA A 116 -19.57 15.13 3.20
N PRO A 117 -18.28 15.20 3.62
CA PRO A 117 -17.08 14.93 2.83
C PRO A 117 -16.84 13.43 2.63
N LEU A 118 -16.53 13.03 1.39
CA LEU A 118 -16.11 11.69 1.04
C LEU A 118 -14.63 11.71 0.67
N THR A 119 -13.81 11.03 1.45
CA THR A 119 -12.38 10.82 1.18
C THR A 119 -12.14 9.35 0.87
N LEU A 120 -11.19 9.06 -0.01
CA LEU A 120 -10.86 7.69 -0.40
C LEU A 120 -9.35 7.52 -0.57
N VAL A 121 -8.89 6.28 -0.44
CA VAL A 121 -7.52 5.89 -0.72
C VAL A 121 -7.47 4.45 -1.21
N MET A 122 -6.66 4.21 -2.23
CA MET A 122 -6.54 2.90 -2.88
C MET A 122 -5.09 2.44 -2.86
N ALA A 123 -4.87 1.15 -2.60
CA ALA A 123 -3.55 0.52 -2.66
C ALA A 123 -3.70 -0.97 -2.96
N ASP A 124 -2.74 -1.52 -3.70
CA ASP A 124 -2.73 -2.91 -4.17
C ASP A 124 -4.04 -3.34 -4.87
N HIS A 125 -4.91 -4.02 -4.13
CA HIS A 125 -6.18 -4.61 -4.56
C HIS A 125 -7.35 -4.13 -3.70
N TRP A 126 -7.15 -3.11 -2.87
CA TRP A 126 -8.10 -2.67 -1.87
C TRP A 126 -8.30 -1.17 -1.89
N LEU A 127 -9.50 -0.78 -1.48
CA LEU A 127 -9.97 0.59 -1.40
C LEU A 127 -10.52 0.82 0.01
N VAL A 128 -10.14 1.93 0.63
CA VAL A 128 -10.74 2.41 1.87
C VAL A 128 -11.30 3.79 1.63
N TYR A 129 -12.54 4.02 2.05
CA TYR A 129 -13.18 5.31 1.92
C TYR A 129 -13.98 5.67 3.17
N HIS A 130 -14.01 6.96 3.48
CA HIS A 130 -14.60 7.54 4.66
C HIS A 130 -15.62 8.62 4.28
N TYR A 131 -16.79 8.60 4.91
CA TYR A 131 -17.91 9.47 4.59
C TYR A 131 -18.81 9.72 5.80
N TRP A 132 -19.65 10.77 5.71
CA TRP A 132 -20.62 11.12 6.76
C TRP A 132 -21.99 10.52 6.46
N CYS A 133 -22.60 9.84 7.44
CA CYS A 133 -23.98 9.33 7.32
C CYS A 133 -24.93 10.09 8.24
N GLY A 134 -25.64 11.06 7.66
CA GLY A 134 -26.59 11.91 8.39
C GLY A 134 -27.76 11.14 8.97
N SER A 135 -28.21 10.06 8.30
CA SER A 135 -29.27 9.18 8.82
C SER A 135 -28.88 8.43 10.10
N GLN A 136 -27.59 8.23 10.35
CA GLN A 136 -27.05 7.47 11.48
C GLN A 136 -26.24 8.35 12.47
N PHE A 137 -26.06 9.64 12.16
CA PHE A 137 -25.31 10.61 12.95
C PHE A 137 -23.88 10.21 13.31
N HIS A 138 -23.20 9.46 12.44
CA HIS A 138 -21.79 9.13 12.62
C HIS A 138 -21.05 9.05 11.29
N TYR A 139 -19.71 9.13 11.35
CA TYR A 139 -18.88 8.82 10.21
C TYR A 139 -18.77 7.31 10.00
N GLN A 140 -18.64 6.91 8.75
CA GLN A 140 -18.41 5.53 8.36
C GLN A 140 -17.13 5.43 7.56
N MET A 141 -16.46 4.30 7.72
CA MET A 141 -15.31 3.90 6.94
C MET A 141 -15.61 2.53 6.34
N THR A 142 -15.50 2.41 5.03
CA THR A 142 -15.73 1.15 4.33
C THR A 142 -14.43 0.69 3.70
N ALA A 143 -14.08 -0.56 3.97
CA ALA A 143 -12.97 -1.25 3.34
C ALA A 143 -13.50 -2.24 2.32
N THR A 144 -12.94 -2.19 1.12
CA THR A 144 -13.30 -3.04 -0.02
C THR A 144 -12.04 -3.69 -0.57
N GLU A 145 -12.07 -5.01 -0.76
CA GLU A 145 -10.98 -5.78 -1.37
C GLU A 145 -11.47 -6.47 -2.65
N LEU A 146 -10.60 -6.53 -3.65
CA LEU A 146 -10.87 -7.09 -4.96
C LEU A 146 -10.01 -8.35 -5.18
N TYR A 147 -10.66 -9.45 -5.51
CA TYR A 147 -10.01 -10.72 -5.79
C TYR A 147 -10.31 -11.17 -7.22
N SER A 148 -9.32 -11.72 -7.90
CA SER A 148 -9.49 -12.28 -9.23
C SER A 148 -10.13 -13.66 -9.14
N ASN A 149 -10.97 -14.00 -10.12
CA ASN A 149 -11.49 -15.35 -10.31
C ASN A 149 -10.48 -16.27 -11.03
N SER A 150 -9.18 -15.98 -10.87
CA SER A 150 -8.11 -16.65 -11.59
C SER A 150 -7.98 -18.11 -11.17
N THR A 151 -7.78 -18.98 -12.16
CA THR A 151 -7.42 -20.39 -11.99
C THR A 151 -5.90 -20.61 -12.00
N LEU A 152 -5.10 -19.54 -11.85
CA LEU A 152 -3.64 -19.63 -11.70
C LEU A 152 -3.31 -20.54 -10.51
N THR A 153 -2.28 -21.38 -10.69
CA THR A 153 -1.87 -22.48 -9.80
C THR A 153 -2.24 -22.27 -8.33
N ASP A 154 -3.11 -23.13 -7.81
CA ASP A 154 -3.55 -23.14 -6.41
C ASP A 154 -2.49 -23.72 -5.44
N ASP A 155 -1.27 -23.98 -5.90
CA ASP A 155 -0.22 -24.53 -5.05
C ASP A 155 0.56 -23.41 -4.32
N PRO A 156 0.38 -23.25 -2.99
CA PRO A 156 1.04 -22.19 -2.24
C PRO A 156 2.54 -22.44 -2.11
N VAL A 157 2.98 -23.70 -2.19
CA VAL A 157 4.40 -24.07 -2.14
C VAL A 157 5.07 -23.74 -3.46
N GLY A 158 4.41 -24.04 -4.58
CA GLY A 158 4.84 -23.63 -5.93
C GLY A 158 4.94 -22.12 -6.09
N LEU A 159 4.01 -21.34 -5.53
CA LEU A 159 4.10 -19.86 -5.55
C LEU A 159 5.17 -19.28 -4.63
N LEU A 160 5.54 -20.00 -3.55
CA LEU A 160 6.59 -19.58 -2.63
C LEU A 160 8.00 -20.00 -3.09
N LEU A 161 8.13 -21.17 -3.72
CA LEU A 161 9.40 -21.77 -4.14
C LEU A 161 9.69 -21.62 -5.63
N GLY A 162 8.68 -21.42 -6.46
CA GLY A 162 8.76 -21.40 -7.93
C GLY A 162 9.37 -20.13 -8.52
N GLY A 163 9.79 -19.18 -7.68
CA GLY A 163 10.28 -17.88 -8.12
C GLY A 163 9.16 -16.94 -8.58
N PRO A 164 9.50 -15.70 -8.98
CA PRO A 164 8.52 -14.77 -9.53
C PRO A 164 7.81 -15.39 -10.74
N LEU A 165 6.51 -15.10 -10.91
CA LEU A 165 5.76 -15.49 -12.09
C LEU A 165 6.56 -15.11 -13.35
N ASP A 166 6.63 -16.00 -14.34
CA ASP A 166 7.33 -15.72 -15.59
C ASP A 166 6.57 -14.63 -16.36
N TYR A 167 6.99 -13.38 -16.19
CA TYR A 167 6.40 -12.22 -16.86
C TYR A 167 6.77 -12.14 -18.35
N THR A 168 7.58 -13.06 -18.88
CA THR A 168 7.75 -13.18 -20.34
C THR A 168 6.53 -13.84 -21.00
N ASP A 169 5.79 -14.64 -20.23
CA ASP A 169 4.49 -15.14 -20.65
C ASP A 169 3.41 -14.07 -20.45
N ARG A 170 2.80 -13.66 -21.57
CA ARG A 170 1.71 -12.66 -21.57
C ARG A 170 0.50 -13.12 -20.77
N THR A 171 0.31 -14.42 -20.59
CA THR A 171 -0.80 -14.95 -19.78
C THR A 171 -0.63 -14.65 -18.29
N ASN A 172 0.60 -14.39 -17.83
CA ASN A 172 0.90 -13.96 -16.46
C ASN A 172 0.85 -12.44 -16.28
N MET A 173 0.64 -11.67 -17.36
CA MET A 173 0.56 -10.22 -17.33
C MET A 173 -0.91 -9.76 -17.23
N PHE A 174 -1.14 -8.64 -16.54
CA PHE A 174 -2.48 -8.05 -16.49
C PHE A 174 -2.85 -7.45 -17.85
N ASP A 175 -3.96 -7.90 -18.42
CA ASP A 175 -4.57 -7.34 -19.62
C ASP A 175 -5.99 -6.85 -19.31
N ALA A 176 -6.22 -5.54 -19.45
CA ALA A 176 -7.49 -4.87 -19.18
C ALA A 176 -8.63 -5.32 -20.10
N PHE A 177 -8.32 -5.92 -21.25
CA PHE A 177 -9.31 -6.43 -22.21
C PHE A 177 -9.50 -7.95 -22.14
N ALA A 178 -8.71 -8.65 -21.33
CA ALA A 178 -8.82 -10.08 -21.17
C ALA A 178 -10.10 -10.46 -20.37
N PRO A 179 -10.70 -11.63 -20.63
CA PRO A 179 -11.81 -12.14 -19.82
C PRO A 179 -11.46 -12.30 -18.34
N ALA A 180 -10.19 -12.53 -18.00
CA ALA A 180 -9.73 -12.62 -16.61
C ALA A 180 -9.72 -11.26 -15.88
N ALA A 181 -9.73 -10.14 -16.62
CA ALA A 181 -9.99 -8.82 -16.06
C ALA A 181 -11.49 -8.56 -15.85
N ALA A 182 -12.38 -9.48 -16.28
CA ALA A 182 -13.81 -9.39 -16.00
C ALA A 182 -14.07 -9.46 -14.49
N GLN A 183 -15.18 -8.81 -14.11
CA GLN A 183 -15.59 -8.43 -12.75
C GLN A 183 -14.94 -9.24 -11.61
N PRO A 184 -14.12 -8.59 -10.76
CA PRO A 184 -13.49 -9.26 -9.63
C PRO A 184 -14.53 -9.69 -8.60
N HIS A 185 -14.18 -10.70 -7.82
CA HIS A 185 -14.88 -11.02 -6.59
C HIS A 185 -14.59 -9.94 -5.55
N VAL A 186 -15.62 -9.19 -5.17
CA VAL A 186 -15.49 -8.03 -4.28
C VAL A 186 -15.97 -8.38 -2.88
N LEU A 187 -15.12 -8.14 -1.89
CA LEU A 187 -15.47 -8.23 -0.48
C LEU A 187 -15.50 -6.83 0.11
N SER A 188 -16.53 -6.49 0.88
CA SER A 188 -16.65 -5.16 1.47
C SER A 188 -17.25 -5.22 2.87
N GLN A 189 -16.74 -4.38 3.76
CA GLN A 189 -17.24 -4.25 5.12
C GLN A 189 -17.12 -2.81 5.60
N THR A 190 -18.15 -2.36 6.30
CA THR A 190 -18.30 -0.98 6.78
C THR A 190 -18.16 -0.95 8.28
N TYR A 191 -17.50 0.09 8.79
CA TYR A 191 -17.30 0.32 10.21
C TYR A 191 -17.68 1.77 10.55
N ALA A 192 -18.25 1.97 11.74
CA ALA A 192 -18.42 3.30 12.31
C ALA A 192 -17.06 3.86 12.75
N PHE A 193 -16.84 5.15 12.50
CA PHE A 193 -15.64 5.88 12.89
C PHE A 193 -16.03 7.16 13.63
N GLY A 194 -15.30 7.49 14.70
CA GLY A 194 -15.71 8.54 15.64
C GLY A 194 -15.36 9.97 15.21
N THR A 195 -14.51 10.15 14.19
CA THR A 195 -13.93 11.46 13.85
C THR A 195 -13.91 11.71 12.36
N GLY A 196 -14.10 12.96 11.93
CA GLY A 196 -13.99 13.33 10.53
C GLY A 196 -12.55 13.20 10.01
N VAL A 197 -12.41 12.74 8.78
CA VAL A 197 -11.14 12.59 8.07
C VAL A 197 -11.11 13.55 6.88
N ALA A 198 -10.12 14.43 6.87
CA ALA A 198 -9.92 15.44 5.83
C ALA A 198 -9.11 14.91 4.64
N ALA A 199 -8.12 14.05 4.90
CA ALA A 199 -7.30 13.42 3.88
C ALA A 199 -6.84 12.03 4.31
N MET A 200 -6.56 11.16 3.35
CA MET A 200 -6.04 9.82 3.60
C MET A 200 -4.81 9.52 2.73
N GLY A 201 -3.92 8.68 3.25
CA GLY A 201 -2.78 8.14 2.54
C GLY A 201 -2.51 6.69 2.96
N VAL A 202 -1.58 6.00 2.30
CA VAL A 202 -1.17 4.63 2.66
C VAL A 202 0.32 4.58 2.80
N THR A 203 0.84 3.89 3.81
CA THR A 203 2.28 3.68 3.96
C THR A 203 2.86 2.88 2.80
N LEU A 204 3.97 3.36 2.24
CA LEU A 204 4.67 2.74 1.12
C LEU A 204 6.06 2.29 1.55
N THR A 205 6.46 1.09 1.12
CA THR A 205 7.77 0.49 1.37
C THR A 205 8.35 -0.02 0.05
N ALA A 206 9.66 -0.24 0.00
CA ALA A 206 10.37 -0.49 -1.26
C ALA A 206 9.90 -1.78 -1.96
N ALA A 207 9.76 -2.87 -1.21
CA ALA A 207 9.32 -4.17 -1.69
C ALA A 207 7.83 -4.46 -1.43
N GLY A 208 7.17 -3.67 -0.57
CA GLY A 208 5.76 -3.86 -0.25
C GLY A 208 5.48 -5.14 0.53
N LEU A 209 6.45 -5.60 1.33
CA LEU A 209 6.37 -6.79 2.19
C LEU A 209 5.78 -6.45 3.56
N THR A 210 6.13 -5.29 4.10
CA THR A 210 5.57 -4.77 5.35
C THR A 210 4.05 -4.59 5.26
N SER A 211 3.33 -4.92 6.34
CA SER A 211 1.90 -4.66 6.43
C SER A 211 1.59 -3.17 6.23
N LYS A 212 0.60 -2.84 5.39
CA LYS A 212 0.28 -1.44 5.11
C LYS A 212 -0.59 -0.86 6.22
N SER A 213 -0.39 0.42 6.51
CA SER A 213 -1.28 1.22 7.35
C SER A 213 -1.92 2.34 6.52
N VAL A 214 -3.19 2.58 6.78
CA VAL A 214 -3.90 3.76 6.27
C VAL A 214 -3.60 4.91 7.22
N ILE A 215 -3.08 6.01 6.68
CA ILE A 215 -2.83 7.23 7.42
C ILE A 215 -4.03 8.15 7.22
N LEU A 216 -4.66 8.54 8.32
CA LEU A 216 -5.78 9.46 8.35
C LEU A 216 -5.30 10.82 8.85
N ALA A 217 -5.52 11.87 8.08
CA ALA A 217 -5.46 13.23 8.60
C ALA A 217 -6.85 13.62 9.10
N THR A 218 -7.01 13.69 10.41
CA THR A 218 -8.29 14.05 11.03
C THR A 218 -8.58 15.53 10.82
N THR A 219 -9.86 15.90 10.87
CA THR A 219 -10.27 17.32 10.82
C THR A 219 -9.76 18.11 12.02
N ALA A 220 -9.37 17.44 13.11
CA ALA A 220 -8.69 18.03 14.27
C ALA A 220 -7.19 18.30 14.06
N GLY A 221 -6.64 17.94 12.89
CA GLY A 221 -5.23 18.19 12.55
C GLY A 221 -4.25 17.14 13.05
N GLN A 222 -4.71 15.95 13.45
CA GLN A 222 -3.83 14.84 13.84
C GLN A 222 -3.64 13.86 12.69
N LEU A 223 -2.42 13.35 12.52
CA LEU A 223 -2.18 12.20 11.65
C LEU A 223 -2.26 10.92 12.47
N VAL A 224 -3.15 10.01 12.09
CA VAL A 224 -3.42 8.76 12.80
C VAL A 224 -3.16 7.59 11.86
N ALA A 225 -2.38 6.60 12.30
CA ALA A 225 -2.18 5.37 11.55
C ALA A 225 -3.22 4.31 11.98
N ILE A 226 -3.90 3.70 11.01
CA ILE A 226 -4.73 2.51 11.23
C ILE A 226 -4.12 1.36 10.42
N ASN A 227 -3.80 0.26 11.10
CA ASN A 227 -3.31 -0.94 10.42
C ASN A 227 -4.40 -1.51 9.50
N LYS A 228 -4.05 -1.86 8.27
CA LYS A 228 -4.99 -2.41 7.27
C LYS A 228 -5.69 -3.69 7.75
N ASN A 229 -5.09 -4.46 8.67
CA ASN A 229 -5.71 -5.66 9.24
C ASN A 229 -6.97 -5.36 10.08
N LEU A 230 -7.09 -4.14 10.64
CA LEU A 230 -8.32 -3.69 11.30
C LEU A 230 -9.41 -3.34 10.27
N LEU A 231 -9.02 -3.02 9.05
CA LEU A 231 -9.86 -2.63 7.91
C LEU A 231 -9.95 -3.80 6.91
N ASP A 232 -10.13 -5.02 7.40
CA ASP A 232 -10.22 -6.23 6.57
C ASP A 232 -11.70 -6.65 6.43
N PRO A 233 -12.26 -6.70 5.20
CA PRO A 233 -13.66 -7.03 5.01
C PRO A 233 -14.03 -8.47 5.38
N ARG A 234 -13.05 -9.34 5.62
CA ARG A 234 -13.23 -10.74 6.00
C ARG A 234 -13.29 -10.93 7.52
N ARG A 235 -13.26 -9.86 8.31
CA ARG A 235 -13.42 -9.94 9.77
C ARG A 235 -14.76 -10.60 10.10
N PRO A 236 -14.77 -11.75 10.79
CA PRO A 236 -15.98 -12.55 10.92
C PRO A 236 -16.97 -11.92 11.91
N LEU A 237 -18.25 -11.97 11.56
CA LEU A 237 -19.39 -11.44 12.34
C LEU A 237 -19.79 -12.37 13.50
N VAL A 238 -18.81 -12.94 14.19
CA VAL A 238 -19.03 -13.89 15.30
C VAL A 238 -18.28 -13.45 16.54
N HIS A 239 -18.80 -13.84 17.70
CA HIS A 239 -18.10 -13.64 18.96
C HIS A 239 -16.73 -14.36 18.94
N PRO A 240 -15.66 -13.80 19.52
CA PRO A 240 -14.31 -14.37 19.48
C PRO A 240 -14.22 -15.86 19.89
N SER A 241 -15.04 -16.29 20.86
CA SER A 241 -15.09 -17.69 21.31
C SER A 241 -15.60 -18.66 20.24
N LYS A 242 -16.46 -18.21 19.32
CA LYS A 242 -17.07 -19.01 18.25
C LYS A 242 -16.35 -18.89 16.90
N MET A 243 -15.21 -18.22 16.88
CA MET A 243 -14.41 -18.05 15.67
C MET A 243 -13.87 -19.39 15.19
N ARG A 244 -13.96 -19.66 13.88
CA ARG A 244 -13.47 -20.90 13.27
C ARG A 244 -11.95 -20.99 13.42
N GLN A 245 -11.43 -22.21 13.47
CA GLN A 245 -9.99 -22.43 13.55
C GLN A 245 -9.23 -21.80 12.37
N GLN A 246 -9.75 -21.94 11.15
CA GLN A 246 -9.17 -21.35 9.94
C GLN A 246 -9.05 -19.82 10.05
N ASP A 247 -10.08 -19.14 10.55
CA ASP A 247 -10.05 -17.68 10.69
C ASP A 247 -9.02 -17.24 11.74
N ARG A 248 -8.79 -18.07 12.78
CA ARG A 248 -7.76 -17.84 13.82
C ARG A 248 -6.35 -18.09 13.31
N GLU A 249 -6.16 -19.11 12.49
CA GLU A 249 -4.87 -19.44 11.86
C GLU A 249 -4.41 -18.33 10.91
N GLU A 250 -5.34 -17.67 10.22
CA GLU A 250 -5.06 -16.50 9.41
C GLU A 250 -4.82 -15.22 10.25
N GLY A 251 -5.12 -15.24 11.54
CA GLY A 251 -4.98 -14.08 12.44
C GLY A 251 -6.05 -13.01 12.21
N LEU A 252 -7.23 -13.38 11.70
CA LEU A 252 -8.33 -12.44 11.52
C LEU A 252 -8.81 -11.91 12.87
N ILE A 253 -9.23 -10.65 12.88
CA ILE A 253 -9.79 -9.99 14.06
C ILE A 253 -11.32 -10.07 13.96
N PRO A 254 -12.05 -10.57 14.97
CA PRO A 254 -13.52 -10.57 14.96
C PRO A 254 -14.08 -9.18 14.64
N TYR A 255 -15.17 -9.13 13.87
CA TYR A 255 -15.78 -7.87 13.48
C TYR A 255 -16.30 -7.10 14.69
N THR A 256 -16.01 -5.80 14.69
CA THR A 256 -16.58 -4.82 15.62
C THR A 256 -17.20 -3.72 14.78
N SER A 257 -18.44 -3.35 15.07
CA SER A 257 -19.15 -2.32 14.28
C SER A 257 -18.51 -0.94 14.34
N THR A 258 -17.70 -0.69 15.36
CA THR A 258 -16.91 0.53 15.51
C THR A 258 -15.42 0.19 15.46
N LEU A 259 -14.65 1.07 14.81
CA LEU A 259 -13.19 1.07 14.89
C LEU A 259 -12.67 1.72 16.18
N GLY A 260 -13.58 2.11 17.08
CA GLY A 260 -13.27 2.82 18.30
C GLY A 260 -12.99 4.31 18.03
N GLY A 261 -12.47 4.97 19.06
CA GLY A 261 -11.92 6.33 18.94
C GLY A 261 -10.48 6.31 18.43
N VAL A 262 -9.91 7.50 18.24
CA VAL A 262 -8.49 7.66 17.93
C VAL A 262 -7.65 7.14 19.11
N ASN A 263 -6.87 6.08 18.87
CA ASN A 263 -5.93 5.57 19.86
C ASN A 263 -4.73 6.54 19.94
N PRO A 264 -4.42 7.12 21.12
CA PRO A 264 -3.28 8.02 21.26
C PRO A 264 -1.93 7.41 20.84
N LEU A 265 -1.78 6.08 20.96
CA LEU A 265 -0.56 5.37 20.56
C LEU A 265 -0.37 5.29 19.04
N THR A 266 -1.42 5.50 18.25
CA THR A 266 -1.35 5.49 16.79
C THR A 266 -1.33 6.89 16.18
N VAL A 267 -1.34 7.93 17.00
CA VAL A 267 -1.21 9.33 16.58
C VAL A 267 0.26 9.64 16.26
N LEU A 268 0.58 9.77 14.97
CA LEU A 268 1.93 10.00 14.47
C LEU A 268 2.44 11.42 14.76
N THR A 269 1.53 12.40 14.87
CA THR A 269 1.92 13.79 15.15
C THR A 269 2.19 14.03 16.64
N HIS A 270 1.86 13.08 17.53
CA HIS A 270 1.93 13.22 18.98
C HIS A 270 1.31 14.54 19.48
N ARG A 271 2.16 15.48 19.91
CA ARG A 271 1.76 16.81 20.42
C ARG A 271 1.53 17.86 19.33
N HIS A 272 1.97 17.59 18.11
CA HIS A 272 1.87 18.52 16.99
C HIS A 272 0.52 18.34 16.29
N THR A 273 0.01 19.43 15.74
CA THR A 273 -1.19 19.44 14.90
C THR A 273 -0.87 20.12 13.58
N VAL A 274 -1.45 19.62 12.51
CA VAL A 274 -1.38 20.18 11.16
C VAL A 274 -2.66 20.97 10.95
N ALA A 275 -2.59 22.29 10.84
CA ALA A 275 -3.78 23.08 10.58
C ALA A 275 -4.31 22.81 9.16
N ARG A 276 -5.63 22.61 9.04
CA ARG A 276 -6.34 22.36 7.77
C ARG A 276 -5.64 21.32 6.86
N PRO A 277 -5.50 20.06 7.30
CA PRO A 277 -4.85 19.05 6.50
C PRO A 277 -5.63 18.80 5.21
N ALA A 278 -4.91 18.79 4.08
CA ALA A 278 -5.47 18.64 2.74
C ALA A 278 -4.93 17.40 2.01
N HIS A 279 -3.67 17.03 2.25
CA HIS A 279 -3.06 15.85 1.65
C HIS A 279 -2.22 15.07 2.65
N VAL A 280 -2.16 13.77 2.45
CA VAL A 280 -1.21 12.87 3.11
C VAL A 280 -0.39 12.20 2.03
N LEU A 281 0.90 12.51 1.99
CA LEU A 281 1.84 11.92 1.06
C LEU A 281 2.74 10.94 1.80
N THR A 282 3.11 9.86 1.12
CA THR A 282 3.98 8.84 1.69
C THR A 282 5.04 8.44 0.70
N ALA A 283 6.20 8.04 1.20
CA ALA A 283 7.31 7.59 0.37
C ALA A 283 8.05 6.42 1.04
N PRO A 284 8.55 5.45 0.26
CA PRO A 284 9.37 4.37 0.79
C PRO A 284 10.73 4.90 1.26
N THR A 285 11.26 4.27 2.30
CA THR A 285 12.67 4.43 2.70
C THR A 285 13.53 3.31 2.13
N THR A 286 14.84 3.37 2.37
CA THR A 286 15.76 2.27 2.06
C THR A 286 15.50 1.02 2.89
N LEU A 287 15.03 1.19 4.13
CA LEU A 287 14.56 0.12 5.01
C LEU A 287 13.13 -0.26 4.62
N GLU A 288 12.85 -1.57 4.59
CA GLU A 288 11.54 -2.12 4.23
C GLU A 288 10.53 -2.00 5.38
N SER A 289 11.02 -1.91 6.62
CA SER A 289 10.16 -1.74 7.80
C SER A 289 9.61 -0.33 7.96
N THR A 290 10.22 0.68 7.31
CA THR A 290 9.88 2.09 7.50
C THR A 290 9.29 2.77 6.26
N SER A 291 8.49 3.81 6.50
CA SER A 291 7.89 4.67 5.49
C SER A 291 7.91 6.13 5.96
N LEU A 292 8.17 7.07 5.06
CA LEU A 292 8.04 8.50 5.34
C LEU A 292 6.59 8.93 5.13
N VAL A 293 6.07 9.74 6.04
CA VAL A 293 4.71 10.28 6.00
C VAL A 293 4.79 11.79 6.13
N VAL A 294 4.21 12.49 5.15
CA VAL A 294 4.09 13.94 5.12
C VAL A 294 2.61 14.32 5.17
N GLY A 295 2.21 15.02 6.22
CA GLY A 295 0.94 15.74 6.27
C GLY A 295 1.11 17.13 5.69
N VAL A 296 0.30 17.45 4.68
CA VAL A 296 0.28 18.76 4.02
C VAL A 296 -1.05 19.43 4.30
N GLY A 297 -1.01 20.59 4.97
CA GLY A 297 -2.15 21.46 5.18
C GLY A 297 -1.73 22.92 5.02
N LEU A 298 -2.19 23.77 5.93
CA LEU A 298 -1.58 25.08 6.15
C LEU A 298 -0.13 24.93 6.65
N ASP A 299 0.09 23.90 7.47
CA ASP A 299 1.42 23.51 7.97
C ASP A 299 1.92 22.25 7.25
N LEU A 300 3.23 22.02 7.32
CA LEU A 300 3.88 20.80 6.85
C LEU A 300 4.38 20.01 8.06
N PHE A 301 4.07 18.72 8.11
CA PHE A 301 4.60 17.81 9.12
C PHE A 301 5.16 16.56 8.46
N LEU A 302 6.42 16.22 8.77
CA LEU A 302 7.10 15.03 8.28
C LEU A 302 7.44 14.12 9.46
N THR A 303 7.17 12.84 9.31
CA THR A 303 7.59 11.80 10.27
C THR A 303 7.90 10.49 9.57
N ARG A 304 8.60 9.59 10.28
CA ARG A 304 8.83 8.20 9.86
C ARG A 304 7.89 7.30 10.65
N THR A 305 7.28 6.34 9.98
CA THR A 305 6.43 5.32 10.60
C THR A 305 6.91 3.91 10.24
N ALA A 306 6.70 2.96 11.15
CA ALA A 306 7.03 1.56 10.97
C ALA A 306 5.79 0.69 11.26
N PRO A 307 4.95 0.39 10.25
CA PRO A 307 3.67 -0.31 10.43
C PRO A 307 3.77 -1.66 11.14
N ALA A 308 4.86 -2.40 10.88
CA ALA A 308 5.12 -3.73 11.43
C ALA A 308 6.29 -3.75 12.44
N ARG A 309 6.62 -2.58 13.04
CA ARG A 309 7.87 -2.33 13.80
C ARG A 309 9.13 -2.44 12.94
N GLU A 310 10.24 -1.93 13.46
CA GLU A 310 11.54 -1.86 12.76
C GLU A 310 12.25 -3.25 12.77
N PHE A 311 11.77 -4.21 11.98
CA PHE A 311 12.33 -5.58 11.97
C PHE A 311 13.67 -5.73 11.23
N ASP A 312 14.05 -4.75 10.40
CA ASP A 312 15.31 -4.70 9.66
C ASP A 312 16.36 -3.82 10.34
N ARG A 313 16.07 -3.37 11.57
CA ARG A 313 16.99 -2.61 12.41
C ARG A 313 17.09 -3.26 13.78
N LEU A 314 18.28 -3.22 14.37
CA LEU A 314 18.46 -3.63 15.76
C LEU A 314 17.79 -2.59 16.68
N ASN A 315 17.05 -3.05 17.69
CA ASN A 315 16.39 -2.17 18.65
C ASN A 315 17.43 -1.27 19.34
N ASP A 316 17.06 0.00 19.56
CA ASP A 316 17.93 0.96 20.25
C ASP A 316 18.20 0.56 21.71
N ASP A 317 17.28 -0.18 22.34
CA ASP A 317 17.40 -0.69 23.72
C ASP A 317 18.14 -2.04 23.84
N PHE A 318 18.86 -2.46 22.79
CA PHE A 318 19.57 -3.75 22.80
C PHE A 318 20.71 -3.74 23.82
N ASN A 319 20.74 -4.74 24.71
CA ASN A 319 21.75 -4.82 25.77
C ASN A 319 23.09 -5.41 25.24
N TYR A 320 23.89 -4.55 24.63
CA TYR A 320 25.22 -4.91 24.13
C TYR A 320 26.16 -5.41 25.24
N VAL A 321 26.03 -4.89 26.46
CA VAL A 321 26.88 -5.26 27.60
C VAL A 321 26.63 -6.71 28.00
N ALA A 322 25.37 -7.14 28.06
CA ALA A 322 25.01 -8.52 28.36
C ALA A 322 25.49 -9.48 27.25
N LEU A 323 25.35 -9.08 25.97
CA LEU A 323 25.84 -9.89 24.84
C LEU A 323 27.35 -10.11 24.93
N VAL A 324 28.12 -9.03 25.04
CA VAL A 324 29.58 -9.10 25.12
C VAL A 324 30.03 -9.85 26.37
N GLY A 325 29.37 -9.60 27.51
CA GLY A 325 29.65 -10.30 28.77
C GLY A 325 29.41 -11.80 28.68
N ALA A 326 28.31 -12.23 28.06
CA ALA A 326 28.00 -13.66 27.85
C ALA A 326 29.03 -14.34 26.94
N ILE A 327 29.44 -13.67 25.85
CA ILE A 327 30.48 -14.17 24.95
C ILE A 327 31.82 -14.32 25.69
N ALA A 328 32.23 -13.30 26.46
CA ALA A 328 33.45 -13.35 27.25
C ALA A 328 33.42 -14.48 28.30
N PHE A 329 32.28 -14.63 29.00
CA PHE A 329 32.08 -15.70 29.96
C PHE A 329 32.18 -17.09 29.31
N LEU A 330 31.57 -17.29 28.14
CA LEU A 330 31.66 -18.52 27.37
C LEU A 330 33.10 -18.84 26.96
N ILE A 331 33.87 -17.85 26.48
CA ILE A 331 35.28 -18.02 26.12
C ILE A 331 36.10 -18.45 27.34
N ILE A 332 35.99 -17.73 28.46
CA ILE A 332 36.73 -18.03 29.69
C ILE A 332 36.39 -19.44 30.20
N THR A 333 35.10 -19.78 30.24
CA THR A 333 34.62 -21.08 30.69
C THR A 333 35.13 -22.20 29.79
N THR A 334 35.16 -21.99 28.48
CA THR A 334 35.65 -22.98 27.50
C THR A 334 37.15 -23.22 27.64
N LEU A 335 37.94 -22.15 27.76
CA LEU A 335 39.39 -22.25 27.96
C LEU A 335 39.73 -22.87 29.32
N GLY A 336 39.01 -22.46 30.37
CA GLY A 336 39.17 -23.01 31.72
C GLY A 336 38.82 -24.50 31.79
N SER A 337 37.69 -24.89 31.20
CA SER A 337 37.26 -26.30 31.12
C SER A 337 38.24 -27.14 30.29
N GLY A 338 38.71 -26.62 29.14
CA GLY A 338 39.69 -27.31 28.31
C GLY A 338 41.04 -27.50 29.01
N TRP A 339 41.52 -26.48 29.73
CA TRP A 339 42.72 -26.59 30.55
C TRP A 339 42.53 -27.63 31.67
N TYR A 340 41.39 -27.59 32.36
CA TYR A 340 41.07 -28.52 33.43
C TYR A 340 40.99 -29.97 32.94
N SER A 341 40.34 -30.21 31.80
CA SER A 341 40.25 -31.55 31.20
C SER A 341 41.62 -32.06 30.81
N LYS A 342 42.43 -31.28 30.07
CA LYS A 342 43.79 -31.69 29.68
C LYS A 342 44.64 -32.06 30.88
N ARG A 343 44.56 -31.28 31.97
CA ARG A 343 45.27 -31.57 33.21
C ARG A 343 44.78 -32.86 33.85
N ARG A 344 43.46 -33.07 33.92
CA ARG A 344 42.86 -34.29 34.49
C ARG A 344 43.24 -35.53 33.68
N ASP A 345 43.16 -35.45 32.36
CA ASP A 345 43.45 -36.57 31.46
C ASP A 345 44.94 -36.94 31.52
N LEU A 346 45.84 -35.95 31.61
CA LEU A 346 47.27 -36.16 31.80
C LEU A 346 47.57 -36.80 33.17
N LEU A 347 46.92 -36.35 34.25
CA LEU A 347 47.05 -36.98 35.57
C LEU A 347 46.52 -38.42 35.61
N ALA A 348 45.45 -38.72 34.86
CA ALA A 348 44.92 -40.07 34.75
C ALA A 348 45.84 -41.00 33.95
N ALA A 349 46.48 -40.49 32.89
CA ALA A 349 47.43 -41.24 32.07
C ALA A 349 48.77 -41.53 32.77
N TRP A 350 49.12 -40.75 33.80
CA TRP A 350 50.35 -40.90 34.59
C TRP A 350 50.16 -41.76 35.85
N ARG A 351 48.99 -42.38 36.04
CA ARG A 351 48.74 -43.41 37.06
C ARG A 351 48.85 -44.79 36.45
#